data_AF-Q9ZFS7-F1
#
_entry.id   AF-Q9ZFS7-F1
#
_cell.length_a   1.000
_cell.length_b   1.000
_cell.length_c   1.000
_cell.angle_alpha   90.00
_cell.angle_beta   90.00
_cell.angle_gamma   90.00
#
_symmetry.space_group_name_H-M   'P 1'
#
loop_
_entity.id
_entity.type
_entity.pdbx_description
1 polymer ?
#
loop_
_entity_poly.entity_id
_entity_poly.type
_entity_poly.pdbx_seq_one_letter_code
_entity_poly.pdbx_strand_id
1 'polypeptide(L)'
;GFMLKPWTTVRFMNVIPDWFIYKIALVGKDDKKYKDGPYDNIDVFIVLEDNKYQLKKYSVGGITKTNSKKVDHKAELSITKKDEKGKISHDDSEYKITKEEISLKELDFKLRKQLIEQHNLYGNIGSGTIVIKTKNGGKYTFELHKKLQEHRMADVIDGTSIERIEVNLKSS
;
A
#
# COMPACT_ATOMS: atom_id res chain seq x y z
N GLY A 1 17.10 -3.39 8.69
CA GLY A 1 16.31 -2.58 9.64
C GLY A 1 16.66 -2.96 11.06
N PHE A 2 16.61 -2.02 12.01
CA PHE A 2 16.96 -2.30 13.41
C PHE A 2 16.00 -1.62 14.39
N MET A 3 15.95 -2.16 15.61
CA MET A 3 15.05 -1.70 16.66
C MET A 3 15.85 -0.93 17.70
N LEU A 4 15.23 0.12 18.25
CA LEU A 4 15.76 0.84 19.42
C LEU A 4 14.76 0.67 20.57
N LYS A 5 15.25 0.86 21.80
CA LYS A 5 14.39 0.82 22.98
C LYS A 5 13.18 1.75 22.78
N PRO A 6 11.94 1.27 22.98
CA PRO A 6 10.76 2.09 22.79
C PRO A 6 10.78 3.31 23.73
N TRP A 7 10.43 4.46 23.18
CA TRP A 7 10.28 5.72 23.91
C TRP A 7 8.85 6.29 23.78
N THR A 8 7.96 5.57 23.08
CA THR A 8 6.52 5.85 22.98
C THR A 8 5.72 4.55 23.06
N THR A 9 4.40 4.65 23.03
CA THR A 9 3.49 3.48 22.94
C THR A 9 3.61 2.71 21.63
N VAL A 10 3.98 3.37 20.52
CA VAL A 10 4.24 2.72 19.24
C VAL A 10 5.73 2.45 19.10
N ARG A 11 6.07 1.24 18.62
CA ARG A 11 7.45 0.86 18.30
C ARG A 11 7.76 1.21 16.85
N PHE A 12 9.04 1.46 16.58
CA PHE A 12 9.49 1.84 15.24
C PHE A 12 10.64 0.95 14.79
N MET A 13 10.56 0.47 13.55
CA MET A 13 11.72 -0.04 12.84
C MET A 13 12.48 1.13 12.22
N ASN A 14 13.80 1.13 12.43
CA ASN A 14 14.71 2.10 11.86
C ASN A 14 15.30 1.53 10.59
N VAL A 15 15.23 2.29 9.50
CA VAL A 15 15.82 1.93 8.21
C VAL A 15 16.69 3.09 7.73
N ILE A 16 17.88 2.76 7.25
CA ILE A 16 18.89 3.73 6.76
C ILE A 16 19.25 3.29 5.34
N PRO A 17 18.46 3.66 4.32
CA PRO A 17 18.80 3.34 2.94
C PRO A 17 19.90 4.28 2.38
N ASP A 18 20.02 5.47 2.96
CA ASP A 18 20.93 6.54 2.55
C ASP A 18 21.58 7.20 3.79
N TRP A 19 21.60 8.54 3.89
CA TRP A 19 22.12 9.26 5.06
C TRP A 19 21.06 9.60 6.12
N PHE A 20 19.79 9.25 5.90
CA PHE A 20 18.70 9.56 6.83
C PHE A 20 18.15 8.31 7.50
N ILE A 21 17.81 8.46 8.79
CA ILE A 21 17.08 7.42 9.53
C ILE A 21 15.58 7.62 9.29
N TYR A 22 14.96 6.65 8.64
CA TYR A 22 13.51 6.56 8.52
C TYR A 22 12.95 5.76 9.69
N LYS A 23 11.89 6.29 10.31
CA LYS A 23 11.16 5.71 11.44
C LYS A 23 9.86 5.12 10.90
N ILE A 24 9.80 3.80 10.82
CA ILE A 24 8.64 3.08 10.30
C ILE A 24 7.83 2.56 11.49
N ALA A 25 6.63 3.09 11.72
CA ALA A 25 5.76 2.62 12.79
C ALA A 25 5.34 1.17 12.55
N LEU A 26 5.52 0.34 13.59
CA LEU A 26 5.05 -1.02 13.65
C LEU A 26 3.61 -1.03 14.14
N VAL A 27 2.68 -1.28 13.22
CA VAL A 27 1.22 -1.29 13.46
C VAL A 27 0.64 -2.64 13.05
N GLY A 28 -0.56 -2.96 13.53
CA GLY A 28 -1.24 -4.19 13.15
C GLY A 28 -0.37 -5.44 13.41
N LYS A 29 -0.16 -6.25 12.36
CA LYS A 29 0.63 -7.49 12.43
C LYS A 29 2.12 -7.25 12.65
N ASP A 30 2.65 -6.10 12.22
CA ASP A 30 4.09 -5.80 12.28
C ASP A 30 4.60 -5.70 13.72
N ASP A 31 3.76 -5.22 14.65
CA ASP A 31 4.13 -5.17 16.06
C ASP A 31 4.45 -6.58 16.60
N LYS A 32 3.63 -7.59 16.31
CA LYS A 32 3.95 -8.96 16.76
C LYS A 32 5.05 -9.62 15.93
N LYS A 33 5.17 -9.28 14.64
CA LYS A 33 6.13 -9.85 13.69
C LYS A 33 7.58 -9.43 14.01
N TYR A 34 7.79 -8.17 14.36
CA TYR A 34 9.11 -7.59 14.60
C TYR A 34 9.34 -7.27 16.09
N LYS A 35 10.28 -7.97 16.70
CA LYS A 35 10.69 -7.88 18.12
C LYS A 35 11.91 -6.98 18.28
N ASP A 36 13.08 -7.53 18.61
CA ASP A 36 14.27 -6.75 18.99
C ASP A 36 15.30 -6.61 17.84
N GLY A 37 15.13 -7.33 16.73
CA GLY A 37 15.99 -7.25 15.55
C GLY A 37 17.45 -7.66 15.79
N PRO A 38 18.37 -7.35 14.85
CA PRO A 38 18.14 -6.68 13.57
C PRO A 38 17.37 -7.55 12.55
N TYR A 39 16.90 -6.92 11.48
CA TYR A 39 16.14 -7.54 10.39
C TYR A 39 16.76 -7.18 9.04
N ASP A 40 17.41 -8.15 8.41
CA ASP A 40 17.92 -8.03 7.04
C ASP A 40 16.89 -8.52 6.01
N ASN A 41 17.16 -8.28 4.72
CA ASN A 41 16.32 -8.71 3.60
C ASN A 41 14.87 -8.23 3.71
N ILE A 42 14.73 -6.94 4.01
CA ILE A 42 13.44 -6.24 4.03
C ILE A 42 13.42 -5.14 2.97
N ASP A 43 12.28 -4.98 2.32
CA ASP A 43 11.96 -3.80 1.53
C ASP A 43 10.91 -2.97 2.29
N VAL A 44 11.00 -1.65 2.19
CA VAL A 44 10.04 -0.75 2.83
C VAL A 44 9.48 0.25 1.83
N PHE A 45 8.15 0.28 1.71
CA PHE A 45 7.44 1.31 0.96
C PHE A 45 7.16 2.53 1.85
N ILE A 46 7.87 3.63 1.60
CA ILE A 46 7.86 4.83 2.44
C ILE A 46 6.96 5.90 1.84
N VAL A 47 6.01 6.38 2.64
CA VAL A 47 5.24 7.60 2.40
C VAL A 47 5.44 8.48 3.63
N LEU A 48 6.00 9.67 3.44
CA LEU A 48 6.26 10.58 4.55
C LEU A 48 4.96 11.26 4.99
N GLU A 49 4.67 11.22 6.29
CA GLU A 49 3.43 11.74 6.85
C GLU A 49 3.69 12.54 8.13
N ASP A 50 2.86 13.56 8.36
CA ASP A 50 2.82 14.27 9.64
C ASP A 50 2.42 13.31 10.77
N ASN A 51 2.97 13.53 11.96
CA ASN A 51 2.76 12.65 13.09
C ASN A 51 2.89 13.36 14.43
N LYS A 52 2.19 12.82 15.42
CA LYS A 52 2.21 13.32 16.81
C LYS A 52 3.56 13.16 17.51
N TYR A 53 4.50 12.41 16.93
CA TYR A 53 5.82 12.14 17.50
C TYR A 53 6.89 13.14 17.03
N GLN A 54 6.52 14.13 16.21
CA GLN A 54 7.41 15.17 15.67
C GLN A 54 8.61 14.59 14.89
N LEU A 55 8.45 13.40 14.31
CA LEU A 55 9.48 12.73 13.53
C LEU A 55 9.45 13.20 12.07
N LYS A 56 10.55 13.78 11.58
CA LYS A 56 10.64 14.31 10.20
C LYS A 56 10.58 13.24 9.10
N LYS A 57 11.12 12.04 9.36
CA LYS A 57 11.22 10.93 8.41
C LYS A 57 10.38 9.75 8.90
N TYR A 58 9.08 9.97 8.98
CA TYR A 58 8.11 9.02 9.52
C TYR A 58 7.23 8.40 8.43
N SER A 59 6.99 7.09 8.53
CA SER A 59 6.01 6.36 7.73
C SER A 59 5.36 5.26 8.58
N VAL A 60 4.21 4.76 8.14
CA VAL A 60 3.44 3.70 8.82
C VAL A 60 3.41 2.43 7.97
N GLY A 61 3.81 1.28 8.55
CA GLY A 61 3.76 -0.02 7.87
C GLY A 61 4.59 -0.07 6.58
N GLY A 62 4.13 -0.87 5.60
CA GLY A 62 4.78 -0.99 4.30
C GLY A 62 6.05 -1.84 4.29
N ILE A 63 6.29 -2.62 5.34
CA ILE A 63 7.46 -3.50 5.48
C ILE A 63 7.15 -4.84 4.84
N THR A 64 8.03 -5.29 3.94
CA THR A 64 7.90 -6.58 3.23
C THR A 64 9.24 -7.31 3.21
N LYS A 65 9.21 -8.62 2.99
CA LYS A 65 10.42 -9.39 2.70
C LYS A 65 10.94 -9.00 1.30
N THR A 66 12.27 -8.83 1.18
CA THR A 66 12.93 -8.66 -0.12
C THR A 66 12.75 -9.93 -0.96
N ASN A 67 12.64 -9.74 -2.28
CA ASN A 67 12.53 -10.84 -3.22
C ASN A 67 13.67 -11.85 -3.09
N SER A 68 13.32 -13.13 -3.09
CA SER A 68 14.26 -14.26 -3.22
C SER A 68 14.67 -14.51 -4.68
N LYS A 69 13.86 -14.05 -5.65
CA LYS A 69 14.10 -14.17 -7.09
C LYS A 69 13.50 -13.00 -7.86
N LYS A 70 13.92 -12.81 -9.12
CA LYS A 70 13.31 -11.81 -10.00
C LYS A 70 11.82 -12.12 -10.20
N VAL A 71 10.98 -11.10 -10.05
CA VAL A 71 9.54 -11.16 -10.30
C VAL A 71 9.20 -10.22 -11.45
N ASP A 72 8.49 -10.75 -12.45
CA ASP A 72 7.91 -9.99 -13.55
C ASP A 72 6.48 -10.50 -13.76
N HIS A 73 5.59 -10.13 -12.83
CA HIS A 73 4.19 -10.51 -12.84
C HIS A 73 3.32 -9.34 -13.29
N LYS A 74 2.19 -9.63 -13.91
CA LYS A 74 1.21 -8.62 -14.33
C LYS A 74 -0.17 -9.03 -13.87
N ALA A 75 -0.90 -8.07 -13.32
CA ALA A 75 -2.32 -8.21 -13.02
C ALA A 75 -3.14 -7.39 -14.02
N GLU A 76 -4.29 -7.90 -14.42
CA GLU A 76 -5.27 -7.12 -15.16
C GLU A 76 -5.78 -5.96 -14.28
N LEU A 77 -5.86 -4.76 -14.82
CA LEU A 77 -6.41 -3.58 -14.15
C LEU A 77 -7.59 -3.08 -14.97
N SER A 78 -8.80 -3.28 -14.45
CA SER A 78 -10.04 -2.79 -15.06
C SER A 78 -10.64 -1.67 -14.22
N ILE A 79 -10.94 -0.56 -14.88
CA ILE A 79 -11.43 0.67 -14.26
C ILE A 79 -12.79 1.01 -14.85
N THR A 80 -13.82 0.99 -14.01
CA THR A 80 -15.16 1.43 -14.36
C THR A 80 -15.45 2.76 -13.66
N LYS A 81 -15.79 3.79 -14.43
CA LYS A 81 -16.11 5.13 -13.93
C LYS A 81 -17.53 5.52 -14.29
N LYS A 82 -18.30 5.95 -13.28
CA LYS A 82 -19.63 6.55 -13.43
C LYS A 82 -19.58 8.05 -13.12
N ASP A 83 -19.91 8.87 -14.10
CA ASP A 83 -20.00 10.33 -13.92
C ASP A 83 -21.31 10.75 -13.22
N GLU A 84 -21.42 12.03 -12.86
CA GLU A 84 -22.61 12.63 -12.23
C GLU A 84 -23.88 12.49 -13.09
N LYS A 85 -23.72 12.45 -14.42
CA LYS A 85 -24.82 12.28 -15.39
C LYS A 85 -25.19 10.81 -15.61
N GLY A 86 -24.52 9.90 -14.90
CA GLY A 86 -24.73 8.46 -14.99
C GLY A 86 -24.07 7.79 -16.20
N LYS A 87 -23.26 8.50 -16.99
CA LYS A 87 -22.50 7.92 -18.09
C LYS A 87 -21.41 7.03 -17.52
N ILE A 88 -21.30 5.83 -18.09
CA ILE A 88 -20.29 4.84 -17.72
C ILE A 88 -19.15 4.89 -18.73
N SER A 89 -17.92 4.81 -18.24
CA SER A 89 -16.70 4.66 -19.02
C SER A 89 -15.85 3.51 -18.44
N HIS A 90 -15.13 2.84 -19.33
CA HIS A 90 -14.26 1.71 -19.02
C HIS A 90 -12.85 2.00 -19.51
N ASP A 91 -11.84 1.59 -18.74
CA ASP A 91 -10.44 1.61 -19.12
C ASP A 91 -9.78 0.34 -18.58
N ASP A 92 -9.04 -0.36 -19.44
CA ASP A 92 -8.42 -1.63 -19.13
C ASP A 92 -6.92 -1.56 -19.46
N SER A 93 -6.09 -2.00 -18.52
CA SER A 93 -4.64 -1.94 -18.63
C SER A 93 -3.98 -3.08 -17.84
N GLU A 94 -2.65 -3.11 -17.82
CA GLU A 94 -1.89 -4.06 -17.01
C GLU A 94 -1.18 -3.33 -15.86
N TYR A 95 -1.28 -3.87 -14.65
CA TYR A 95 -0.53 -3.39 -13.49
C TYR A 95 0.69 -4.29 -13.24
N LYS A 96 1.88 -3.71 -13.38
CA LYS A 96 3.15 -4.44 -13.20
C LYS A 96 3.46 -4.68 -11.73
N ILE A 97 3.77 -5.93 -11.40
CA ILE A 97 4.14 -6.38 -10.06
C ILE A 97 5.54 -6.98 -10.11
N THR A 98 6.46 -6.38 -9.35
CA THR A 98 7.88 -6.76 -9.31
C THR A 98 8.32 -7.28 -7.95
N LYS A 99 7.40 -7.50 -7.01
CA LYS A 99 7.67 -7.97 -5.65
C LYS A 99 6.97 -9.29 -5.37
N GLU A 100 7.67 -10.22 -4.72
CA GLU A 100 7.09 -11.48 -4.22
C GLU A 100 6.13 -11.19 -3.07
N GLU A 101 6.56 -10.40 -2.09
CA GLU A 101 5.72 -9.91 -0.99
C GLU A 101 5.49 -8.41 -1.19
N ILE A 102 4.22 -8.00 -1.29
CA ILE A 102 3.82 -6.60 -1.46
C ILE A 102 2.85 -6.18 -0.36
N SER A 103 3.03 -4.97 0.17
CA SER A 103 2.16 -4.44 1.21
C SER A 103 0.87 -3.86 0.62
N LEU A 104 -0.24 -3.94 1.36
CA LEU A 104 -1.48 -3.25 0.97
C LEU A 104 -1.28 -1.72 0.91
N LYS A 105 -0.35 -1.18 1.72
CA LYS A 105 0.06 0.24 1.64
C LYS A 105 0.58 0.61 0.25
N GLU A 106 1.49 -0.20 -0.29
CA GLU A 106 2.11 0.06 -1.60
C GLU A 106 1.06 -0.01 -2.72
N LEU A 107 0.20 -1.03 -2.70
CA LEU A 107 -0.88 -1.18 -3.66
C LEU A 107 -1.87 -0.01 -3.59
N ASP A 108 -2.39 0.29 -2.40
CA ASP A 108 -3.36 1.38 -2.18
C ASP A 108 -2.79 2.72 -2.65
N PHE A 109 -1.57 3.07 -2.23
CA PHE A 109 -0.98 4.36 -2.54
C PHE A 109 -0.66 4.52 -4.03
N LYS A 110 -0.02 3.52 -4.66
CA LYS A 110 0.33 3.58 -6.09
C LYS A 110 -0.90 3.61 -6.97
N LEU A 111 -1.90 2.78 -6.69
CA LEU A 111 -3.15 2.76 -7.46
C LEU A 111 -3.92 4.06 -7.31
N ARG A 112 -4.07 4.61 -6.08
CA ARG A 112 -4.72 5.92 -5.90
C ARG A 112 -3.96 7.03 -6.63
N LYS A 113 -2.63 7.02 -6.58
CA LYS A 113 -1.81 8.00 -7.31
C LYS A 113 -2.06 7.94 -8.82
N GLN A 114 -2.05 6.75 -9.41
CA GLN A 114 -2.39 6.55 -10.82
C GLN A 114 -3.81 7.04 -11.14
N LEU A 115 -4.79 6.74 -10.28
CA LEU A 115 -6.18 7.18 -10.47
C LEU A 115 -6.36 8.70 -10.35
N ILE A 116 -5.56 9.38 -9.52
CA ILE A 116 -5.53 10.85 -9.45
C ILE A 116 -5.01 11.41 -10.77
N GLU A 117 -3.86 10.90 -11.23
CA GLU A 117 -3.18 11.38 -12.44
C GLU A 117 -3.95 11.12 -13.74
N GLN A 118 -4.63 9.97 -13.85
CA GLN A 118 -5.25 9.52 -15.10
C GLN A 118 -6.78 9.61 -15.11
N HIS A 119 -7.44 9.54 -13.95
CA HIS A 119 -8.90 9.46 -13.87
C HIS A 119 -9.56 10.59 -13.07
N ASN A 120 -8.77 11.57 -12.60
CA ASN A 120 -9.22 12.71 -11.80
C ASN A 120 -9.89 12.30 -10.48
N LEU A 121 -9.36 11.24 -9.84
CA LEU A 121 -9.73 10.87 -8.47
C LEU A 121 -9.42 12.03 -7.51
N TYR A 122 -10.33 12.30 -6.57
CA TYR A 122 -10.33 13.45 -5.65
C TYR A 122 -10.45 14.84 -6.29
N GLY A 123 -10.62 14.92 -7.61
CA GLY A 123 -11.20 16.07 -8.29
C GLY A 123 -12.72 15.96 -8.29
N ASN A 124 -13.29 15.45 -9.38
CA ASN A 124 -14.74 15.30 -9.54
C ASN A 124 -15.26 13.93 -9.03
N ILE A 125 -14.36 13.05 -8.57
CA ILE A 125 -14.68 11.69 -8.11
C ILE A 125 -14.14 11.53 -6.69
N GLY A 126 -15.03 11.46 -5.69
CA GLY A 126 -14.64 11.32 -4.30
C GLY A 126 -14.83 9.92 -3.71
N SER A 127 -15.45 8.99 -4.45
CA SER A 127 -15.91 7.72 -3.89
C SER A 127 -15.72 6.52 -4.83
N GLY A 128 -15.85 5.33 -4.27
CA GLY A 128 -15.63 4.10 -4.99
C GLY A 128 -14.79 3.08 -4.24
N THR A 129 -14.32 2.07 -4.98
CA THR A 129 -13.50 1.00 -4.44
C THR A 129 -12.38 0.59 -5.40
N ILE A 130 -11.26 0.16 -4.83
CA ILE A 130 -10.27 -0.67 -5.50
C ILE A 130 -10.38 -2.07 -4.88
N VAL A 131 -10.48 -3.12 -5.67
CA VAL A 131 -10.57 -4.50 -5.20
C VAL A 131 -9.43 -5.30 -5.82
N ILE A 132 -8.49 -5.74 -4.98
CA ILE A 132 -7.43 -6.67 -5.37
C ILE A 132 -7.98 -8.09 -5.25
N LYS A 133 -8.02 -8.84 -6.35
CA LYS A 133 -8.44 -10.25 -6.36
C LYS A 133 -7.23 -11.16 -6.57
N THR A 134 -7.13 -12.21 -5.77
CA THR A 134 -6.05 -13.21 -5.89
C THR A 134 -6.56 -14.48 -6.57
N LYS A 135 -5.63 -15.25 -7.16
CA LYS A 135 -5.90 -16.54 -7.84
C LYS A 135 -6.64 -17.55 -6.94
N ASN A 136 -6.46 -17.46 -5.63
CA ASN A 136 -7.09 -18.35 -4.65
C ASN A 136 -8.46 -17.82 -4.16
N GLY A 137 -9.04 -16.81 -4.83
CA GLY A 137 -10.34 -16.22 -4.48
C GLY A 137 -10.29 -15.18 -3.35
N GLY A 138 -9.11 -14.85 -2.82
CA GLY A 138 -8.93 -13.80 -1.82
C GLY A 138 -9.26 -12.42 -2.38
N LYS A 139 -9.79 -11.53 -1.53
CA LYS A 139 -10.18 -10.17 -1.90
C LYS A 139 -9.71 -9.15 -0.88
N TYR A 140 -9.10 -8.07 -1.35
CA TYR A 140 -8.70 -6.92 -0.52
C TYR A 140 -9.32 -5.65 -1.09
N THR A 141 -10.19 -5.01 -0.33
CA THR A 141 -10.92 -3.81 -0.77
C THR A 141 -10.34 -2.56 -0.13
N PHE A 142 -10.10 -1.53 -0.94
CA PHE A 142 -9.78 -0.17 -0.50
C PHE A 142 -10.95 0.74 -0.83
N GLU A 143 -11.53 1.35 0.19
CA GLU A 143 -12.59 2.34 0.00
C GLU A 143 -11.96 3.70 -0.31
N LEU A 144 -12.37 4.32 -1.41
CA LEU A 144 -11.71 5.53 -1.91
C LEU A 144 -12.12 6.79 -1.14
N HIS A 145 -13.27 6.79 -0.45
CA HIS A 145 -13.75 7.94 0.32
C HIS A 145 -13.00 8.15 1.65
N LYS A 146 -12.07 7.26 2.01
CA LYS A 146 -11.27 7.37 3.25
C LYS A 146 -9.86 6.83 3.06
N LYS A 147 -8.95 7.23 3.94
CA LYS A 147 -7.58 6.71 3.99
C LYS A 147 -7.59 5.22 4.33
N LEU A 148 -6.66 4.45 3.77
CA LEU A 148 -6.42 3.07 4.20
C LEU A 148 -6.16 3.03 5.71
N GLN A 149 -6.83 2.11 6.41
CA GLN A 149 -6.67 1.96 7.85
C GLN A 149 -5.22 1.62 8.21
N GLU A 150 -4.62 2.31 9.19
CA GLU A 150 -3.19 2.17 9.50
C GLU A 150 -2.76 0.71 9.76
N HIS A 151 -3.55 -0.07 10.50
CA HIS A 151 -3.22 -1.47 10.76
C HIS A 151 -3.15 -2.33 9.49
N ARG A 152 -3.88 -1.96 8.43
CA ARG A 152 -3.84 -2.64 7.13
C ARG A 152 -2.62 -2.24 6.30
N MET A 153 -1.95 -1.14 6.62
CA MET A 153 -0.70 -0.77 5.96
C MET A 153 0.44 -1.77 6.26
N ALA A 154 0.31 -2.54 7.35
CA ALA A 154 1.20 -3.64 7.71
C ALA A 154 0.76 -4.99 7.14
N ASP A 155 -0.40 -5.08 6.49
CA ASP A 155 -0.80 -6.31 5.82
C ASP A 155 0.01 -6.48 4.52
N VAL A 156 0.51 -7.70 4.33
CA VAL A 156 1.29 -8.10 3.16
C VAL A 156 0.63 -9.29 2.48
N ILE A 157 0.78 -9.37 1.16
CA ILE A 157 0.24 -10.45 0.34
C ILE A 157 1.30 -10.92 -0.66
N ASP A 158 1.12 -12.13 -1.17
CA ASP A 158 1.91 -12.64 -2.30
C ASP A 158 1.53 -11.88 -3.58
N GLY A 159 2.45 -11.05 -4.07
CA GLY A 159 2.27 -10.26 -5.28
C GLY A 159 2.06 -11.11 -6.52
N THR A 160 2.64 -12.31 -6.59
CA THR A 160 2.48 -13.23 -7.72
C THR A 160 1.11 -13.93 -7.75
N SER A 161 0.39 -13.86 -6.62
CA SER A 161 -0.96 -14.38 -6.48
C SER A 161 -2.04 -13.41 -6.95
N ILE A 162 -1.71 -12.14 -7.19
CA ILE A 162 -2.68 -11.12 -7.64
C ILE A 162 -3.10 -11.46 -9.07
N GLU A 163 -4.38 -11.71 -9.28
CA GLU A 163 -4.94 -12.04 -10.60
C GLU A 163 -5.36 -10.77 -11.32
N ARG A 164 -6.18 -9.95 -10.65
CA ARG A 164 -6.80 -8.76 -11.21
C ARG A 164 -7.08 -7.71 -10.16
N ILE A 165 -7.18 -6.47 -10.62
CA ILE A 165 -7.49 -5.28 -9.86
C ILE A 165 -8.72 -4.65 -10.50
N GLU A 166 -9.80 -4.56 -9.75
CA GLU A 166 -11.04 -3.95 -10.21
C GLU A 166 -11.26 -2.62 -9.49
N VAL A 167 -11.32 -1.53 -10.25
CA VAL A 167 -11.56 -0.19 -9.75
C VAL A 167 -12.95 0.25 -10.17
N ASN A 168 -13.75 0.69 -9.19
CA ASN A 168 -15.06 1.28 -9.42
C ASN A 168 -15.04 2.71 -8.90
N LEU A 169 -15.07 3.68 -9.80
CA LEU A 169 -15.09 5.11 -9.50
C LEU A 169 -16.52 5.64 -9.59
N LYS A 170 -16.95 6.36 -8.55
CA LYS A 170 -18.26 7.00 -8.50
C LYS A 170 -18.09 8.48 -8.19
N SER A 171 -18.65 9.32 -9.05
CA SER A 171 -18.79 10.75 -8.75
C SER A 171 -19.63 10.91 -7.49
N SER A 172 -19.24 11.87 -6.66
CA SER A 172 -19.86 12.14 -5.36
C SER A 172 -21.05 13.06 -5.49
#